data_AF-A0A939WTT0-F1
#
_entry.id   AF-A0A939WTT0-F1
#
_cell.length_a   1.000
_cell.length_b   1.000
_cell.length_c   1.000
_cell.angle_alpha   90.00
_cell.angle_beta   90.00
_cell.angle_gamma   90.00
#
_symmetry.space_group_name_H-M   'P 1'
#
loop_
_entity.id
_entity.type
_entity.pdbx_description
1 polymer ?
#
loop_
_entity_poly.entity_id
_entity_poly.type
_entity_poly.pdbx_seq_one_letter_code
_entity_poly.pdbx_strand_id
1 'polypeptide(L)'
;MNVNSTKSNQLCTGCGVCEDVCPQSAITINRIDGEYKPVVNEELCLGEKCSKCLKVCPGVGIDLTQRAIALFSEESVKEDQYIGRYVGLHTGHSLDDDIRYHSASGGMVSQFLIYLLEKGIIDGAVVTGYGEDKITPFSYIAKTREEIIAARSSKYCPVALNKVGNDIIKSNGSRFVIVGVPCHIQGFRKRASLDSRFREKIVGYFAIYCSSGRNFYSQDYLLKHYHVEKEEIVSFQYRDNGCLGDLRIDTKEAKDQVSVPFTSYYGPLLRSYFKPHRCLTCIDHYGELADVCFGDIHIKPYSDDHIGINSWITRSEYWEGLLKKAADDGYIKMEELDAHTLNESQKVMLYPKKRKVAAIIWLDRLMGRKTPVYDKELDKPTIKDLVSVLICHAQRFFGRHKPLWWVIEMINIKK
;
A
#
# COMPACT_ATOMS: atom_id res chain seq x y z
N MET A 1 13.88 -15.81 -18.77
CA MET A 1 12.51 -15.45 -18.41
C MET A 1 12.42 -13.96 -18.19
N ASN A 2 11.24 -13.37 -18.38
CA ASN A 2 10.95 -11.98 -18.05
C ASN A 2 9.73 -11.89 -17.11
N VAL A 3 9.28 -10.67 -16.80
CA VAL A 3 8.19 -10.41 -15.86
C VAL A 3 6.82 -10.97 -16.30
N ASN A 4 6.64 -11.35 -17.58
CA ASN A 4 5.43 -12.05 -18.05
C ASN A 4 5.15 -13.32 -17.23
N SER A 5 6.19 -14.00 -16.73
CA SER A 5 6.02 -15.17 -15.85
C SER A 5 5.22 -14.86 -14.59
N THR A 6 5.38 -13.67 -14.01
CA THR A 6 4.60 -13.24 -12.84
C THR A 6 3.15 -12.90 -13.21
N LYS A 7 2.93 -12.37 -14.41
CA LYS A 7 1.59 -12.10 -14.96
C LYS A 7 0.81 -13.40 -15.14
N SER A 8 1.40 -14.39 -15.82
CA SER A 8 0.77 -15.69 -16.11
C SER A 8 0.43 -16.49 -14.85
N ASN A 9 1.18 -16.29 -13.76
CA ASN A 9 0.95 -16.96 -12.47
C ASN A 9 0.14 -16.11 -11.47
N GLN A 10 -0.44 -14.99 -11.90
CA GLN A 10 -1.20 -14.07 -11.02
C GLN A 10 -0.40 -13.53 -9.82
N LEU A 11 0.92 -13.39 -9.97
CA LEU A 11 1.86 -12.92 -8.97
C LEU A 11 2.23 -11.43 -9.11
N CYS A 12 1.80 -10.77 -10.19
CA CYS A 12 2.09 -9.36 -10.39
C CYS A 12 1.43 -8.50 -9.30
N THR A 13 2.19 -7.56 -8.72
CA THR A 13 1.66 -6.60 -7.75
C THR A 13 1.17 -5.30 -8.39
N GLY A 14 1.50 -5.06 -9.66
CA GLY A 14 1.22 -3.78 -10.35
C GLY A 14 2.13 -2.63 -9.94
N CYS A 15 3.16 -2.85 -9.11
CA CYS A 15 3.99 -1.77 -8.54
C CYS A 15 4.82 -0.96 -9.54
N GLY A 16 5.06 -1.49 -10.74
CA GLY A 16 5.75 -0.76 -11.81
C GLY A 16 7.28 -0.71 -11.77
N VAL A 17 7.94 -1.15 -10.70
CA VAL A 17 9.42 -1.13 -10.58
C VAL A 17 10.13 -1.85 -11.75
N CYS A 18 9.49 -2.85 -12.36
CA CYS A 18 10.03 -3.57 -13.51
C CYS A 18 10.15 -2.73 -14.80
N GLU A 19 9.28 -1.73 -14.99
CA GLU A 19 9.39 -0.76 -16.09
C GLU A 19 10.65 0.09 -15.90
N ASP A 20 10.85 0.64 -14.70
CA ASP A 20 11.97 1.53 -14.42
C ASP A 20 13.34 0.90 -14.65
N VAL A 21 13.51 -0.36 -14.20
CA VAL A 21 14.82 -1.02 -14.25
C VAL A 21 15.12 -1.68 -15.60
N CYS A 22 14.18 -1.62 -16.54
CA CYS A 22 14.37 -2.19 -17.86
C CYS A 22 15.38 -1.36 -18.66
N PRO A 23 16.56 -1.89 -19.00
CA PRO A 23 17.60 -1.12 -19.68
C PRO A 23 17.28 -0.81 -21.16
N GLN A 24 16.27 -1.46 -21.74
CA GLN A 24 15.85 -1.26 -23.14
C GLN A 24 14.47 -0.59 -23.24
N SER A 25 13.90 -0.15 -22.11
CA SER A 25 12.53 0.38 -22.07
C SER A 25 11.49 -0.57 -22.71
N ALA A 26 11.76 -1.88 -22.64
CA ALA A 26 10.94 -2.92 -23.26
C ALA A 26 9.67 -3.26 -22.47
N ILE A 27 9.41 -2.58 -21.35
CA ILE A 27 8.30 -2.88 -20.44
C ILE A 27 7.49 -1.60 -20.23
N THR A 28 6.17 -1.69 -20.35
CA THR A 28 5.22 -0.64 -19.95
C THR A 28 4.18 -1.19 -18.99
N ILE A 29 3.74 -0.39 -18.03
CA ILE A 29 2.64 -0.76 -17.13
C ILE A 29 1.30 -0.27 -17.67
N ASN A 30 0.40 -1.20 -17.97
CA ASN A 30 -0.93 -0.91 -18.51
C ASN A 30 -2.04 -1.43 -17.57
N ARG A 31 -3.21 -0.79 -17.61
CA ARG A 31 -4.44 -1.29 -16.96
C ARG A 31 -5.03 -2.42 -17.82
N ILE A 32 -4.98 -3.66 -17.31
CA ILE A 32 -5.48 -4.87 -17.98
C ILE A 32 -6.33 -5.65 -16.98
N ASP A 33 -7.59 -5.92 -17.31
CA ASP A 33 -8.58 -6.60 -16.45
C ASP A 33 -8.76 -5.94 -15.08
N GLY A 34 -8.73 -4.60 -15.04
CA GLY A 34 -8.84 -3.82 -13.81
C GLY A 34 -7.58 -3.83 -12.94
N GLU A 35 -6.47 -4.46 -13.34
CA GLU A 35 -5.21 -4.47 -12.59
C GLU A 35 -4.10 -3.80 -13.40
N TYR A 36 -3.10 -3.19 -12.74
CA TYR A 36 -1.87 -2.80 -13.44
C TYR A 36 -1.01 -4.04 -13.72
N LYS A 37 -0.67 -4.26 -14.99
CA LYS A 37 0.15 -5.39 -15.44
C LYS A 37 1.23 -4.92 -16.43
N PRO A 38 2.43 -5.54 -16.42
CA PRO A 38 3.45 -5.25 -17.41
C PRO A 38 3.06 -5.82 -18.77
N VAL A 39 3.30 -5.02 -19.81
CA VAL A 39 3.32 -5.40 -21.22
C VAL A 39 4.77 -5.36 -21.68
N VAL A 40 5.26 -6.46 -22.24
CA VAL A 40 6.65 -6.60 -22.67
C VAL A 40 6.69 -6.55 -24.19
N ASN A 41 7.50 -5.65 -24.76
CA ASN A 41 7.89 -5.70 -26.15
C ASN A 41 9.01 -6.72 -26.29
N GLU A 42 8.73 -7.87 -26.92
CA GLU A 42 9.68 -8.97 -27.06
C GLU A 42 10.82 -8.68 -28.06
N GLU A 43 10.66 -7.73 -28.98
CA GLU A 43 11.73 -7.30 -29.91
C GLU A 43 12.82 -6.50 -29.18
N LEU A 44 12.42 -5.68 -28.19
CA LEU A 44 13.34 -4.91 -27.36
C LEU A 44 13.86 -5.71 -26.15
N CYS A 45 13.17 -6.80 -25.78
CA CYS A 45 13.50 -7.55 -24.58
C CYS A 45 14.78 -8.37 -24.77
N LEU A 46 15.78 -8.13 -23.91
CA LEU A 46 17.01 -8.95 -23.87
C LEU A 46 16.80 -10.37 -23.31
N GLY A 47 15.55 -10.77 -23.05
CA GLY A 47 15.16 -12.11 -22.65
C GLY A 47 15.83 -12.59 -21.34
N GLU A 48 16.14 -13.89 -21.31
CA GLU A 48 16.58 -14.58 -20.10
C GLU A 48 17.93 -14.12 -19.56
N LYS A 49 18.85 -13.72 -20.45
CA LYS A 49 20.20 -13.27 -20.09
C LYS A 49 20.18 -11.99 -19.26
N CYS A 50 19.13 -11.17 -19.35
CA CYS A 50 18.99 -9.94 -18.57
C CYS A 50 18.28 -10.17 -17.23
N SER A 51 17.01 -10.57 -17.26
CA SER A 51 16.15 -10.86 -16.08
C SER A 51 16.11 -9.78 -14.97
N LYS A 52 16.57 -8.54 -15.18
CA LYS A 52 16.57 -7.46 -14.17
C LYS A 52 15.18 -7.19 -13.60
N CYS A 53 14.16 -7.21 -14.46
CA CYS A 53 12.75 -7.03 -14.08
C CYS A 53 12.27 -8.09 -13.07
N LEU A 54 12.76 -9.32 -13.14
CA LEU A 54 12.43 -10.39 -12.19
C LEU A 54 13.19 -10.23 -10.87
N LYS A 55 14.46 -9.82 -10.92
CA LYS A 55 15.29 -9.61 -9.71
C LYS A 55 14.71 -8.54 -8.79
N VAL A 56 14.06 -7.51 -9.34
CA VAL A 56 13.38 -6.46 -8.55
C VAL A 56 11.93 -6.78 -8.22
N CYS A 57 11.34 -7.83 -8.81
CA CYS A 57 9.91 -8.07 -8.69
C CYS A 57 9.58 -8.57 -7.26
N PRO A 58 8.67 -7.91 -6.51
CA PRO A 58 8.16 -8.46 -5.25
C PRO A 58 7.15 -9.60 -5.47
N GLY A 59 6.71 -9.81 -6.72
CA GLY A 59 5.80 -10.88 -7.13
C GLY A 59 6.42 -12.27 -7.04
N VAL A 60 7.72 -12.40 -7.33
CA VAL A 60 8.42 -13.70 -7.27
C VAL A 60 8.61 -14.21 -5.85
N GLY A 61 8.42 -13.36 -4.84
CA GLY A 61 8.79 -13.64 -3.46
C GLY A 61 9.84 -12.67 -2.92
N ILE A 62 10.15 -12.76 -1.64
CA ILE A 62 11.21 -11.96 -1.00
C ILE A 62 11.72 -12.67 0.25
N ASP A 63 13.03 -12.59 0.48
CA ASP A 63 13.66 -13.01 1.73
C ASP A 63 13.43 -11.90 2.77
N LEU A 64 12.23 -11.90 3.37
CA LEU A 64 11.74 -10.84 4.22
C LEU A 64 12.54 -10.78 5.53
N THR A 65 12.73 -11.93 6.18
CA THR A 65 13.42 -12.04 7.47
C THR A 65 14.89 -11.67 7.33
N GLN A 66 15.61 -12.28 6.38
CA GLN A 66 17.04 -12.04 6.19
C GLN A 66 17.33 -10.58 5.82
N ARG A 67 16.48 -9.96 4.98
CA ARG A 67 16.61 -8.55 4.63
C ARG A 67 16.30 -7.64 5.81
N ALA A 68 15.28 -7.95 6.60
CA ALA A 68 14.98 -7.16 7.80
C ALA A 68 16.13 -7.21 8.81
N ILE A 69 16.74 -8.38 9.03
CA ILE A 69 17.93 -8.54 9.89
C ILE A 69 19.09 -7.69 9.37
N ALA A 70 19.37 -7.75 8.06
CA ALA A 70 20.46 -7.00 7.46
C ALA A 70 20.25 -5.48 7.45
N LEU A 71 19.00 -5.02 7.42
CA LEU A 71 18.65 -3.59 7.43
C LEU A 71 18.57 -3.01 8.84
N PHE A 72 18.12 -3.80 9.81
CA PHE A 72 17.78 -3.35 11.16
C PHE A 72 18.50 -4.20 12.21
N SER A 73 19.80 -3.95 12.35
CA SER A 73 20.73 -4.69 13.21
C SER A 73 21.24 -3.87 14.41
N GLU A 74 20.63 -2.72 14.70
CA GLU A 74 20.97 -1.91 15.87
C GLU A 74 20.66 -2.68 17.17
N GLU A 75 21.40 -2.38 18.25
CA GLU A 75 21.27 -3.10 19.54
C GLU A 75 19.91 -2.88 20.20
N SER A 76 19.29 -1.71 19.98
CA SER A 76 17.97 -1.35 20.50
C SER A 76 16.81 -2.09 19.82
N VAL A 77 17.08 -2.85 18.75
CA VAL A 77 16.04 -3.51 17.95
C VAL A 77 15.43 -4.69 18.72
N LYS A 78 14.11 -4.60 18.91
CA LYS A 78 13.24 -5.66 19.41
C LYS A 78 12.60 -6.42 18.25
N GLU A 79 12.03 -7.59 18.54
CA GLU A 79 11.35 -8.40 17.55
C GLU A 79 9.99 -8.89 18.07
N ASP A 80 8.97 -8.78 17.24
CA ASP A 80 7.64 -9.35 17.47
C ASP A 80 7.21 -10.18 16.26
N GLN A 81 6.45 -11.25 16.52
CA GLN A 81 6.07 -12.25 15.51
C GLN A 81 5.38 -11.64 14.28
N TYR A 82 4.58 -10.60 14.47
CA TYR A 82 3.79 -9.99 13.39
C TYR A 82 4.37 -8.68 12.91
N ILE A 83 4.82 -7.83 13.82
CA ILE A 83 5.41 -6.50 13.56
C ILE A 83 6.78 -6.62 12.89
N GLY A 84 7.51 -7.70 13.17
CA GLY A 84 8.91 -7.88 12.77
C GLY A 84 9.86 -7.10 13.68
N ARG A 85 10.99 -6.65 13.13
CA ARG A 85 12.06 -5.95 13.87
C ARG A 85 11.80 -4.46 14.04
N TYR A 86 11.78 -3.92 15.25
CA TYR A 86 11.45 -2.51 15.50
C TYR A 86 12.30 -1.91 16.63
N VAL A 87 12.42 -0.57 16.64
CA VAL A 87 13.04 0.20 17.71
C VAL A 87 11.97 0.79 18.63
N GLY A 88 10.99 1.48 18.03
CA GLY A 88 9.88 2.13 18.76
C GLY A 88 8.52 1.79 18.16
N LEU A 89 7.51 1.78 19.01
CA LEU A 89 6.10 1.61 18.67
C LEU A 89 5.35 2.75 19.32
N HIS A 90 4.56 3.47 18.53
CA HIS A 90 3.99 4.74 18.98
C HIS A 90 2.59 4.95 18.45
N THR A 91 1.88 5.87 19.10
CA THR A 91 0.58 6.35 18.68
C THR A 91 0.48 7.87 18.83
N GLY A 92 -0.43 8.48 18.09
CA GLY A 92 -0.58 9.93 18.06
C GLY A 92 -1.09 10.44 16.72
N HIS A 93 -0.93 11.74 16.50
CA HIS A 93 -1.50 12.44 15.35
C HIS A 93 -0.78 13.76 15.08
N SER A 94 -1.02 14.34 13.91
CA SER A 94 -0.63 15.70 13.58
C SER A 94 -1.26 16.71 14.55
N LEU A 95 -0.50 17.74 14.91
CA LEU A 95 -1.02 18.92 15.63
C LEU A 95 -1.57 20.00 14.68
N ASP A 96 -1.49 19.76 13.37
CA ASP A 96 -2.19 20.55 12.36
C ASP A 96 -3.59 19.96 12.12
N ASP A 97 -4.62 20.71 12.50
CA ASP A 97 -6.01 20.27 12.48
C ASP A 97 -6.53 19.97 11.06
N ASP A 98 -6.10 20.73 10.04
CA ASP A 98 -6.51 20.49 8.65
C ASP A 98 -5.91 19.19 8.12
N ILE A 99 -4.60 19.00 8.35
CA ILE A 99 -3.91 17.77 7.96
C ILE A 99 -4.52 16.58 8.67
N ARG A 100 -4.82 16.71 9.96
CA ARG A 100 -5.40 15.64 10.76
C ARG A 100 -6.79 15.27 10.27
N TYR A 101 -7.68 16.25 10.13
CA TYR A 101 -9.10 16.03 9.78
C TYR A 101 -9.28 15.49 8.37
N HIS A 102 -8.49 15.96 7.40
CA HIS A 102 -8.60 15.55 5.99
C HIS A 102 -7.64 14.42 5.58
N SER A 103 -7.00 13.78 6.56
CA SER A 103 -6.24 12.56 6.33
C SER A 103 -7.11 11.33 6.56
N ALA A 104 -6.66 10.18 6.07
CA ALA A 104 -7.36 8.93 6.35
C ALA A 104 -7.44 8.64 7.87
N SER A 105 -6.47 9.12 8.63
CA SER A 105 -6.24 8.81 10.05
C SER A 105 -5.66 10.05 10.73
N GLY A 106 -4.80 9.91 11.74
CA GLY A 106 -4.13 11.03 12.41
C GLY A 106 -3.13 11.88 11.59
N GLY A 107 -3.08 11.78 10.26
CA GLY A 107 -2.26 12.66 9.41
C GLY A 107 -0.73 12.49 9.49
N MET A 108 -0.24 11.43 10.14
CA MET A 108 1.19 11.29 10.46
C MET A 108 2.13 11.24 9.26
N VAL A 109 1.75 10.55 8.17
CA VAL A 109 2.61 10.45 6.97
C VAL A 109 2.84 11.85 6.38
N SER A 110 1.76 12.59 6.14
CA SER A 110 1.83 13.93 5.57
C SER A 110 2.58 14.89 6.49
N GLN A 111 2.20 14.94 7.77
CA GLN A 111 2.82 15.85 8.74
C GLN A 111 4.33 15.60 8.88
N PHE A 112 4.74 14.32 8.96
CA PHE A 112 6.16 14.00 9.12
C PHE A 112 6.96 14.32 7.85
N LEU A 113 6.43 14.06 6.65
CA LEU A 113 7.11 14.45 5.41
C LEU A 113 7.25 15.97 5.28
N ILE A 114 6.23 16.72 5.68
CA ILE A 114 6.27 18.18 5.71
C ILE A 114 7.35 18.67 6.67
N TYR A 115 7.39 18.14 7.89
CA TYR A 115 8.47 18.42 8.84
C TYR A 115 9.85 18.15 8.24
N LEU A 116 10.05 17.00 7.59
CA LEU A 116 11.34 16.65 6.97
C LEU A 116 11.72 17.61 5.83
N LEU A 117 10.76 18.10 5.04
CA LEU A 117 10.99 19.09 3.98
C LEU A 117 11.32 20.46 4.56
N GLU A 118 10.52 20.95 5.51
CA GLU A 118 10.69 22.27 6.15
C GLU A 118 12.01 22.37 6.92
N LYS A 119 12.47 21.27 7.54
CA LYS A 119 13.78 21.18 8.18
C LYS A 119 14.94 20.91 7.21
N GLY A 120 14.65 20.77 5.91
CA GLY A 120 15.65 20.48 4.88
C GLY A 120 16.37 19.15 5.08
N ILE A 121 15.74 18.18 5.75
CA ILE A 121 16.28 16.83 5.98
C ILE A 121 16.17 15.99 4.70
N ILE A 122 15.12 16.21 3.93
CA ILE A 122 14.87 15.56 2.63
C ILE A 122 14.73 16.60 1.53
N ASP A 123 15.07 16.22 0.29
CA ASP A 123 14.91 17.05 -0.91
C ASP A 123 13.56 16.79 -1.60
N GLY A 124 12.88 15.71 -1.23
CA GLY A 124 11.59 15.33 -1.78
C GLY A 124 11.10 13.98 -1.28
N ALA A 125 9.81 13.70 -1.50
CA ALA A 125 9.19 12.44 -1.15
C ALA A 125 8.36 11.90 -2.32
N VAL A 126 8.49 10.61 -2.64
CA VAL A 126 7.57 9.94 -3.54
C VAL A 126 6.25 9.73 -2.82
N VAL A 127 5.19 10.34 -3.35
CA VAL A 127 3.83 10.27 -2.83
C VAL A 127 2.85 9.92 -3.95
N THR A 128 1.60 9.60 -3.59
CA THR A 128 0.55 9.25 -4.55
C THR A 128 -0.68 10.16 -4.36
N GLY A 129 -0.88 11.07 -5.30
CA GLY A 129 -2.09 11.87 -5.43
C GLY A 129 -3.02 11.32 -6.51
N TYR A 130 -3.89 12.18 -7.03
CA TYR A 130 -4.72 11.89 -8.20
C TYR A 130 -4.16 12.61 -9.43
N GLY A 131 -4.30 11.97 -10.60
CA GLY A 131 -3.94 12.58 -11.88
C GLY A 131 -4.94 13.67 -12.30
N GLU A 132 -4.79 14.12 -13.55
CA GLU A 132 -5.65 15.16 -14.12
C GLU A 132 -7.15 14.78 -14.13
N ASP A 133 -7.45 13.48 -14.28
CA ASP A 133 -8.81 12.94 -14.25
C ASP A 133 -9.44 12.85 -12.84
N LYS A 134 -8.76 13.41 -11.83
CA LYS A 134 -9.20 13.58 -10.44
C LYS A 134 -9.51 12.31 -9.67
N ILE A 135 -9.33 11.14 -10.26
CA ILE A 135 -9.73 9.86 -9.65
C ILE A 135 -8.71 8.73 -9.85
N THR A 136 -7.90 8.78 -10.91
CA THR A 136 -6.86 7.77 -11.12
C THR A 136 -5.62 8.14 -10.30
N PRO A 137 -5.09 7.24 -9.44
CA PRO A 137 -3.88 7.54 -8.68
C PRO A 137 -2.67 7.78 -9.58
N PHE A 138 -1.87 8.78 -9.21
CA PHE A 138 -0.63 9.12 -9.89
C PHE A 138 0.48 9.37 -8.86
N SER A 139 1.63 8.74 -9.06
CA SER A 139 2.77 8.87 -8.16
C SER A 139 3.81 9.86 -8.69
N TYR A 140 4.31 10.74 -7.83
CA TYR A 140 5.26 11.80 -8.19
C TYR A 140 6.19 12.13 -7.01
N ILE A 141 7.24 12.89 -7.28
CA ILE A 141 8.16 13.40 -6.24
C ILE A 141 7.64 14.76 -5.78
N ALA A 142 7.05 14.81 -4.60
CA ALA A 142 6.67 16.04 -3.92
C ALA A 142 7.88 16.71 -3.27
N LYS A 143 7.97 18.03 -3.38
CA LYS A 143 9.04 18.89 -2.85
C LYS A 143 8.49 20.05 -2.03
N THR A 144 7.18 20.27 -2.03
CA THR A 144 6.53 21.31 -1.22
C THR A 144 5.47 20.73 -0.30
N ARG A 145 5.08 21.52 0.70
CA ARG A 145 3.99 21.18 1.62
C ARG A 145 2.68 20.92 0.88
N GLU A 146 2.36 21.76 -0.10
CA GLU A 146 1.13 21.70 -0.90
C GLU A 146 1.08 20.41 -1.73
N GLU A 147 2.21 20.02 -2.32
CA GLU A 147 2.35 18.78 -3.07
C GLU A 147 2.18 17.54 -2.18
N ILE A 148 2.61 17.58 -0.91
CA ILE A 148 2.36 16.52 0.08
C ILE A 148 0.88 16.48 0.49
N ILE A 149 0.27 17.64 0.76
CA ILE A 149 -1.14 17.75 1.13
C ILE A 149 -2.04 17.24 -0.02
N ALA A 150 -1.73 17.55 -1.27
CA ALA A 150 -2.46 17.06 -2.43
C ALA A 150 -2.43 15.52 -2.57
N ALA A 151 -1.43 14.86 -1.98
CA ALA A 151 -1.30 13.41 -1.96
C ALA A 151 -1.94 12.73 -0.73
N ARG A 152 -2.55 13.49 0.20
CA ARG A 152 -3.10 12.95 1.45
C ARG A 152 -4.22 11.94 1.24
N SER A 153 -4.53 11.20 2.30
CA SER A 153 -5.53 10.13 2.34
C SER A 153 -5.21 8.87 1.50
N SER A 154 -5.94 7.79 1.79
CA SER A 154 -5.75 6.45 1.22
C SER A 154 -6.35 6.34 -0.18
N LYS A 155 -5.70 5.56 -1.07
CA LYS A 155 -6.21 5.21 -2.39
C LYS A 155 -6.47 3.71 -2.45
N TYR A 156 -7.73 3.27 -2.36
CA TYR A 156 -8.10 1.85 -2.35
C TYR A 156 -8.28 1.27 -3.76
N CYS A 157 -7.30 1.50 -4.64
CA CYS A 157 -7.23 0.95 -5.99
C CYS A 157 -5.76 0.65 -6.34
N PRO A 158 -5.46 0.04 -7.51
CA PRO A 158 -4.08 -0.21 -7.89
C PRO A 158 -3.29 1.08 -8.01
N VAL A 159 -2.06 1.08 -7.51
CA VAL A 159 -1.11 2.18 -7.62
C VAL A 159 0.17 1.63 -8.21
N ALA A 160 0.67 2.28 -9.26
CA ALA A 160 1.99 2.02 -9.81
C ALA A 160 2.93 3.16 -9.39
N LEU A 161 4.15 2.79 -8.99
CA LEU A 161 5.28 3.70 -8.78
C LEU A 161 6.27 3.50 -9.92
N ASN A 162 5.78 3.28 -11.15
CA ASN A 162 6.64 3.30 -12.31
C ASN A 162 7.17 4.72 -12.55
N LYS A 163 8.32 4.80 -13.21
CA LYS A 163 9.12 5.98 -13.58
C LYS A 163 9.75 6.73 -12.41
N VAL A 164 9.11 6.78 -11.24
CA VAL A 164 9.58 7.58 -10.10
C VAL A 164 11.02 7.27 -9.67
N GLY A 165 11.48 6.01 -9.76
CA GLY A 165 12.85 5.72 -9.38
C GLY A 165 13.88 6.16 -10.43
N ASN A 166 13.49 6.26 -11.70
CA ASN A 166 14.31 6.92 -12.73
C ASN A 166 14.29 8.44 -12.56
N ASP A 167 13.16 9.01 -12.14
CA ASP A 167 13.05 10.44 -11.86
C ASP A 167 13.90 10.86 -10.65
N ILE A 168 14.00 10.00 -9.63
CA ILE A 168 14.93 10.18 -8.50
C ILE A 168 16.38 10.23 -9.00
N ILE A 169 16.79 9.28 -9.85
CA ILE A 169 18.15 9.25 -10.42
C ILE A 169 18.45 10.56 -11.18
N LYS A 170 17.47 11.10 -11.91
CA LYS A 170 17.62 12.33 -12.70
C LYS A 170 17.49 13.62 -11.89
N SER A 171 16.93 13.57 -10.69
CA SER A 171 16.68 14.78 -9.87
C SER A 171 17.98 15.38 -9.32
N ASN A 172 18.03 16.71 -9.15
CA ASN A 172 19.21 17.43 -8.63
C ASN A 172 19.43 17.30 -7.10
N GLY A 173 18.71 16.41 -6.43
CA GLY A 173 18.88 16.10 -4.99
C GLY A 173 19.38 14.67 -4.77
N SER A 174 19.62 14.33 -3.50
CA SER A 174 20.10 13.01 -3.07
C SER A 174 19.42 12.47 -1.81
N ARG A 175 18.43 13.18 -1.26
CA ARG A 175 17.77 12.80 -0.01
C ARG A 175 16.29 12.61 -0.24
N PHE A 176 15.91 11.50 -0.88
CA PHE A 176 14.51 11.18 -1.14
C PHE A 176 13.94 10.16 -0.16
N VAL A 177 12.68 10.33 0.19
CA VAL A 177 11.87 9.32 0.88
C VAL A 177 10.89 8.68 -0.11
N ILE A 178 10.68 7.37 -0.01
CA ILE A 178 9.65 6.67 -0.79
C ILE A 178 8.51 6.27 0.12
N VAL A 179 7.30 6.77 -0.15
CA VAL A 179 6.08 6.30 0.50
C VAL A 179 5.41 5.24 -0.36
N GLY A 180 5.02 4.12 0.25
CA GLY A 180 4.26 3.10 -0.45
C GLY A 180 3.62 2.10 0.50
N VAL A 181 2.97 1.09 -0.07
CA VAL A 181 2.55 -0.10 0.69
C VAL A 181 3.69 -1.12 0.72
N PRO A 182 3.64 -2.18 1.54
CA PRO A 182 4.76 -3.10 1.74
C PRO A 182 5.34 -3.66 0.43
N CYS A 183 4.50 -4.07 -0.52
CA CYS A 183 5.00 -4.60 -1.79
C CYS A 183 5.71 -3.57 -2.69
N HIS A 184 5.42 -2.27 -2.56
CA HIS A 184 6.19 -1.22 -3.22
C HIS A 184 7.59 -1.13 -2.62
N ILE A 185 7.67 -1.07 -1.29
CA ILE A 185 8.94 -1.00 -0.55
C ILE A 185 9.81 -2.23 -0.83
N GLN A 186 9.22 -3.42 -0.86
CA GLN A 186 9.93 -4.64 -1.26
C GLN A 186 10.56 -4.53 -2.66
N GLY A 187 9.82 -3.99 -3.63
CA GLY A 187 10.33 -3.77 -5.00
C GLY A 187 11.48 -2.77 -5.04
N PHE A 188 11.35 -1.63 -4.35
CA PHE A 188 12.41 -0.61 -4.33
C PHE A 188 13.63 -1.03 -3.51
N ARG A 189 13.48 -1.76 -2.41
CA ARG A 189 14.61 -2.36 -1.67
C ARG A 189 15.39 -3.34 -2.55
N LYS A 190 14.69 -4.17 -3.33
CA LYS A 190 15.35 -5.05 -4.32
C LYS A 190 16.06 -4.25 -5.42
N ARG A 191 15.47 -3.16 -5.90
CA ARG A 191 16.13 -2.25 -6.85
C ARG A 191 17.39 -1.63 -6.25
N ALA A 192 17.34 -1.15 -5.01
CA ALA A 192 18.48 -0.56 -4.31
C ALA A 192 19.64 -1.54 -4.14
N SER A 193 19.36 -2.85 -4.01
CA SER A 193 20.40 -3.89 -4.03
C SER A 193 21.09 -4.05 -5.40
N LEU A 194 20.52 -3.54 -6.50
CA LEU A 194 21.02 -3.73 -7.87
C LEU A 194 21.53 -2.45 -8.54
N ASP A 195 21.06 -1.27 -8.13
CA ASP A 195 21.42 0.03 -8.73
C ASP A 195 21.87 1.01 -7.65
N SER A 196 23.18 1.23 -7.56
CA SER A 196 23.78 2.15 -6.58
C SER A 196 23.34 3.59 -6.79
N ARG A 197 23.21 4.03 -8.05
CA ARG A 197 22.77 5.39 -8.42
C ARG A 197 21.38 5.71 -7.90
N PHE A 198 20.52 4.69 -7.81
CA PHE A 198 19.22 4.79 -7.16
C PHE A 198 19.37 4.75 -5.64
N ARG A 199 20.08 3.74 -5.10
CA ARG A 199 20.22 3.52 -3.65
C ARG A 199 20.78 4.74 -2.93
N GLU A 200 21.83 5.36 -3.46
CA GLU A 200 22.53 6.50 -2.86
C GLU A 200 21.68 7.76 -2.76
N LYS A 201 20.54 7.80 -3.46
CA LYS A 201 19.59 8.92 -3.40
C LYS A 201 18.41 8.70 -2.44
N ILE A 202 18.27 7.51 -1.86
CA ILE A 202 17.15 7.21 -0.96
C ILE A 202 17.64 7.23 0.47
N VAL A 203 17.10 8.14 1.27
CA VAL A 203 17.38 8.23 2.71
C VAL A 203 16.33 7.48 3.55
N GLY A 204 15.11 7.30 3.03
CA GLY A 204 14.04 6.63 3.77
C GLY A 204 13.01 5.90 2.91
N TYR A 205 12.47 4.83 3.48
CA TYR A 205 11.38 4.02 2.93
C TYR A 205 10.25 4.02 3.94
N PHE A 206 9.13 4.67 3.64
CA PHE A 206 7.97 4.72 4.51
C PHE A 206 6.87 3.80 3.98
N ALA A 207 6.39 2.90 4.84
CA ALA A 207 5.27 2.03 4.53
C ALA A 207 3.98 2.50 5.17
N ILE A 208 2.87 2.29 4.47
CA ILE A 208 1.52 2.32 5.05
C ILE A 208 1.08 0.87 5.28
N TYR A 209 0.48 0.57 6.44
CA TYR A 209 -0.02 -0.77 6.75
C TYR A 209 -0.99 -1.24 5.65
N CYS A 210 -0.85 -2.49 5.23
CA CYS A 210 -1.63 -3.00 4.11
C CYS A 210 -2.14 -4.41 4.37
N SER A 211 -3.46 -4.52 4.48
CA SER A 211 -4.15 -5.82 4.47
C SER A 211 -4.22 -6.40 3.06
N SER A 212 -4.85 -5.67 2.13
CA SER A 212 -5.06 -6.05 0.74
C SER A 212 -5.50 -4.84 -0.08
N GLY A 213 -5.03 -4.73 -1.33
CA GLY A 213 -5.54 -3.75 -2.28
C GLY A 213 -6.85 -4.17 -2.93
N ARG A 214 -7.42 -3.30 -3.76
CA ARG A 214 -8.51 -3.60 -4.69
C ARG A 214 -8.06 -3.30 -6.11
N ASN A 215 -8.66 -3.98 -7.08
CA ASN A 215 -8.47 -3.69 -8.49
C ASN A 215 -9.39 -2.52 -8.93
N PHE A 216 -9.14 -1.90 -10.08
CA PHE A 216 -9.91 -0.75 -10.57
C PHE A 216 -11.40 -1.05 -10.80
N TYR A 217 -11.79 -2.33 -10.90
CA TYR A 217 -13.21 -2.67 -10.94
C TYR A 217 -13.96 -2.33 -9.64
N SER A 218 -13.27 -2.23 -8.50
CA SER A 218 -13.90 -1.70 -7.27
C SER A 218 -14.36 -0.26 -7.44
N GLN A 219 -13.52 0.58 -8.04
CA GLN A 219 -13.82 1.98 -8.32
C GLN A 219 -14.93 2.09 -9.36
N ASP A 220 -14.81 1.36 -10.49
CA ASP A 220 -15.87 1.29 -11.51
C ASP A 220 -17.22 0.84 -10.90
N TYR A 221 -17.18 -0.09 -9.93
CA TYR A 221 -18.37 -0.58 -9.24
C TYR A 221 -18.98 0.46 -8.30
N LEU A 222 -18.17 1.18 -7.52
CA LEU A 222 -18.67 2.26 -6.65
C LEU A 222 -19.34 3.37 -7.46
N LEU A 223 -18.72 3.80 -8.56
CA LEU A 223 -19.31 4.82 -9.44
C LEU A 223 -20.66 4.36 -9.99
N LYS A 224 -20.75 3.10 -10.43
CA LYS A 224 -22.02 2.52 -10.88
C LYS A 224 -23.06 2.44 -9.76
N HIS A 225 -22.65 2.01 -8.56
CA HIS A 225 -23.54 1.82 -7.42
C HIS A 225 -24.14 3.15 -6.93
N TYR A 226 -23.35 4.23 -6.95
CA TYR A 226 -23.80 5.56 -6.56
C TYR A 226 -24.26 6.44 -7.73
N HIS A 227 -24.41 5.86 -8.93
CA HIS A 227 -24.90 6.56 -10.14
C HIS A 227 -24.08 7.80 -10.52
N VAL A 228 -22.75 7.73 -10.37
CA VAL A 228 -21.81 8.80 -10.74
C VAL A 228 -21.12 8.49 -12.06
N GLU A 229 -21.21 9.42 -13.00
CA GLU A 229 -20.43 9.39 -14.24
C GLU A 229 -19.03 9.98 -14.02
N LYS A 230 -17.99 9.35 -14.59
CA LYS A 230 -16.59 9.70 -14.30
C LYS A 230 -16.26 11.14 -14.73
N GLU A 231 -16.81 11.57 -15.85
CA GLU A 231 -16.58 12.87 -16.48
C GLU A 231 -17.17 14.04 -15.68
N GLU A 232 -18.04 13.74 -14.71
CA GLU A 232 -18.66 14.73 -13.82
C GLU A 232 -17.87 14.96 -12.53
N ILE A 233 -16.84 14.15 -12.26
CA ILE A 233 -16.07 14.20 -11.02
C ILE A 233 -15.14 15.40 -10.99
N VAL A 234 -15.31 16.25 -9.98
CA VAL A 234 -14.45 17.40 -9.66
C VAL A 234 -13.40 17.02 -8.61
N SER A 235 -13.80 16.21 -7.63
CA SER A 235 -12.92 15.73 -6.56
C SER A 235 -13.33 14.30 -6.14
N PHE A 236 -12.36 13.50 -5.71
CA PHE A 236 -12.60 12.14 -5.24
C PHE A 236 -11.66 11.76 -4.11
N GLN A 237 -12.21 11.23 -3.01
CA GLN A 237 -11.46 10.75 -1.87
C GLN A 237 -12.09 9.47 -1.34
N TYR A 238 -11.30 8.42 -1.16
CA TYR A 238 -11.82 7.18 -0.56
C TYR A 238 -12.13 7.32 0.94
N ARG A 239 -11.46 8.26 1.62
CA ARG A 239 -11.59 8.60 3.04
C ARG A 239 -11.35 10.09 3.20
N ASP A 240 -12.30 10.80 3.77
CA ASP A 240 -12.20 12.22 4.17
C ASP A 240 -13.17 12.49 5.32
N ASN A 241 -13.19 13.68 5.91
CA ASN A 241 -14.03 14.04 7.05
C ASN A 241 -13.75 13.19 8.31
N GLY A 242 -12.48 13.10 8.71
CA GLY A 242 -12.04 12.45 9.95
C GLY A 242 -11.64 10.98 9.81
N CYS A 243 -11.60 10.28 10.95
CA CYS A 243 -11.05 8.94 11.07
C CYS A 243 -11.99 7.91 10.44
N LEU A 244 -11.44 7.08 9.54
CA LEU A 244 -12.21 6.27 8.57
C LEU A 244 -12.98 7.14 7.59
N GLY A 245 -13.79 8.08 8.10
CA GLY A 245 -14.41 9.14 7.33
C GLY A 245 -15.37 8.60 6.27
N ASP A 246 -15.54 9.38 5.22
CA ASP A 246 -16.43 9.12 4.11
C ASP A 246 -15.68 8.85 2.80
N LEU A 247 -16.25 8.00 1.95
CA LEU A 247 -16.08 8.15 0.51
C LEU A 247 -16.70 9.49 0.11
N ARG A 248 -15.88 10.41 -0.39
CA ARG A 248 -16.30 11.70 -0.91
C ARG A 248 -16.12 11.73 -2.42
N ILE A 249 -17.20 12.07 -3.11
CA ILE A 249 -17.17 12.33 -4.55
C ILE A 249 -17.90 13.65 -4.78
N ASP A 250 -17.15 14.68 -5.16
CA ASP A 250 -17.75 15.93 -5.60
C ASP A 250 -17.91 15.90 -7.11
N THR A 251 -19.11 16.22 -7.58
CA THR A 251 -19.46 16.33 -8.99
C THR A 251 -19.71 17.79 -9.37
N LYS A 252 -19.82 18.09 -10.67
CA LYS A 252 -20.17 19.44 -11.17
C LYS A 252 -21.52 19.91 -10.64
N GLU A 253 -22.47 18.99 -10.51
CA GLU A 253 -23.82 19.25 -10.00
C GLU A 253 -23.94 18.84 -8.54
N ALA A 254 -24.21 19.80 -7.64
CA ALA A 254 -24.20 19.56 -6.18
C ALA A 254 -25.15 18.43 -5.71
N LYS A 255 -26.24 18.17 -6.44
CA LYS A 255 -27.21 17.10 -6.15
C LYS A 255 -26.64 15.68 -6.32
N ASP A 256 -25.57 15.53 -7.10
CA ASP A 256 -24.97 14.24 -7.45
C ASP A 256 -23.71 13.93 -6.61
N GLN A 257 -23.46 14.75 -5.58
CA GLN A 257 -22.36 14.53 -4.64
C GLN A 257 -22.61 13.30 -3.77
N VAL A 258 -21.55 12.54 -3.50
CA VAL A 258 -21.59 11.34 -2.67
C VAL A 258 -20.77 11.58 -1.40
N SER A 259 -21.39 11.35 -0.24
CA SER A 259 -20.73 11.25 1.06
C SER A 259 -21.24 9.99 1.74
N VAL A 260 -20.41 8.96 1.83
CA VAL A 260 -20.82 7.66 2.41
C VAL A 260 -19.78 7.18 3.41
N PRO A 261 -20.18 6.85 4.66
CA PRO A 261 -19.24 6.35 5.66
C PRO A 261 -18.42 5.16 5.16
N PHE A 262 -17.13 5.16 5.44
CA PHE A 262 -16.17 4.15 4.98
C PHE A 262 -16.61 2.73 5.31
N THR A 263 -17.13 2.52 6.52
CA THR A 263 -17.60 1.22 7.00
C THR A 263 -18.83 0.72 6.22
N SER A 264 -19.65 1.63 5.69
CA SER A 264 -20.86 1.33 4.92
C SER A 264 -20.54 0.85 3.49
N TYR A 265 -19.48 1.36 2.86
CA TYR A 265 -19.13 0.93 1.49
C TYR A 265 -18.00 -0.11 1.45
N TYR A 266 -16.93 0.05 2.24
CA TYR A 266 -15.72 -0.75 2.05
C TYR A 266 -15.93 -2.22 2.43
N GLY A 267 -16.60 -2.46 3.56
CA GLY A 267 -16.90 -3.81 4.05
C GLY A 267 -17.95 -4.52 3.20
N PRO A 268 -19.17 -3.97 3.06
CA PRO A 268 -20.25 -4.57 2.28
C PRO A 268 -19.95 -4.64 0.78
N LEU A 269 -19.61 -3.51 0.15
CA LEU A 269 -19.52 -3.41 -1.32
C LEU A 269 -18.20 -3.93 -1.86
N LEU A 270 -17.06 -3.65 -1.20
CA LEU A 270 -15.75 -3.95 -1.77
C LEU A 270 -15.10 -5.25 -1.28
N ARG A 271 -15.63 -5.84 -0.19
CA ARG A 271 -15.13 -7.02 0.56
C ARG A 271 -13.97 -7.79 -0.06
N SER A 272 -14.21 -9.01 -0.57
CA SER A 272 -13.21 -9.78 -1.30
C SER A 272 -13.40 -9.68 -2.81
N TYR A 273 -14.52 -9.11 -3.27
CA TYR A 273 -14.93 -9.10 -4.67
C TYR A 273 -13.86 -8.57 -5.62
N PHE A 274 -13.13 -7.54 -5.19
CA PHE A 274 -12.16 -6.85 -6.05
C PHE A 274 -10.71 -7.06 -5.61
N LYS A 275 -10.42 -8.06 -4.76
CA LYS A 275 -9.04 -8.34 -4.33
C LYS A 275 -8.20 -8.91 -5.48
N PRO A 276 -7.05 -8.31 -5.82
CA PRO A 276 -6.08 -8.93 -6.72
C PRO A 276 -5.59 -10.25 -6.13
N HIS A 277 -5.29 -11.23 -7.00
CA HIS A 277 -4.84 -12.55 -6.54
C HIS A 277 -3.57 -12.43 -5.68
N ARG A 278 -2.60 -11.64 -6.14
CA ARG A 278 -1.31 -11.45 -5.47
C ARG A 278 -1.43 -10.91 -4.04
N CYS A 279 -2.48 -10.15 -3.71
CA CYS A 279 -2.71 -9.68 -2.34
C CYS A 279 -3.03 -10.83 -1.38
N LEU A 280 -3.59 -11.94 -1.88
CA LEU A 280 -3.94 -13.10 -1.08
C LEU A 280 -2.71 -13.91 -0.65
N THR A 281 -1.62 -13.83 -1.41
CA THR A 281 -0.34 -14.50 -1.12
C THR A 281 0.68 -13.57 -0.45
N CYS A 282 0.29 -12.37 -0.03
CA CYS A 282 1.19 -11.43 0.64
C CYS A 282 1.30 -11.72 2.14
N ILE A 283 2.52 -11.87 2.64
CA ILE A 283 2.80 -12.12 4.06
C ILE A 283 3.15 -10.87 4.87
N ASP A 284 3.26 -9.71 4.23
CA ASP A 284 3.75 -8.48 4.85
C ASP A 284 2.60 -7.50 5.07
N HIS A 285 2.30 -7.22 6.34
CA HIS A 285 1.21 -6.34 6.76
C HIS A 285 1.73 -4.95 7.14
N TYR A 286 2.77 -4.93 7.98
CA TYR A 286 3.33 -3.72 8.55
C TYR A 286 4.46 -3.10 7.73
N GLY A 287 4.90 -3.71 6.62
CA GLY A 287 6.01 -3.18 5.83
C GLY A 287 7.35 -3.47 6.49
N GLU A 288 7.67 -4.75 6.70
CA GLU A 288 8.85 -5.18 7.47
C GLU A 288 10.21 -4.71 6.91
N LEU A 289 10.24 -4.13 5.70
CA LEU A 289 11.45 -3.56 5.07
C LEU A 289 11.43 -2.03 4.93
N ALA A 290 10.43 -1.36 5.50
CA ALA A 290 10.36 0.10 5.59
C ALA A 290 10.98 0.59 6.90
N ASP A 291 11.59 1.76 6.86
CA ASP A 291 12.25 2.36 8.03
C ASP A 291 11.22 2.93 9.03
N VAL A 292 10.11 3.47 8.52
CA VAL A 292 8.96 3.91 9.32
C VAL A 292 7.66 3.39 8.69
N CYS A 293 6.76 2.87 9.51
CA CYS A 293 5.53 2.25 9.04
C CYS A 293 4.32 2.84 9.78
N PHE A 294 3.33 3.35 9.05
CA PHE A 294 2.16 4.03 9.62
C PHE A 294 0.86 3.29 9.33
N GLY A 295 -0.10 3.33 10.25
CA GLY A 295 -1.45 2.89 10.00
C GLY A 295 -2.44 3.40 11.01
N ASP A 296 -3.68 2.98 10.86
CA ASP A 296 -4.74 3.32 11.81
C ASP A 296 -4.59 2.54 13.13
N ILE A 297 -5.09 3.07 14.24
CA ILE A 297 -5.23 2.34 15.51
C ILE A 297 -6.72 2.22 15.91
N HIS A 298 -7.39 1.21 15.36
CA HIS A 298 -8.85 1.02 15.54
C HIS A 298 -9.22 0.14 16.73
N ILE A 299 -8.79 0.55 17.93
CA ILE A 299 -9.15 -0.11 19.20
C ILE A 299 -9.36 0.94 20.29
N LYS A 300 -10.20 0.65 21.30
CA LYS A 300 -10.38 1.55 22.44
C LYS A 300 -9.09 1.70 23.26
N PRO A 301 -8.81 2.88 23.83
CA PRO A 301 -9.63 4.10 23.75
C PRO A 301 -9.47 4.89 22.45
N TYR A 302 -8.46 4.60 21.62
CA TYR A 302 -8.12 5.39 20.42
C TYR A 302 -9.24 5.47 19.38
N SER A 303 -10.07 4.44 19.24
CA SER A 303 -11.22 4.43 18.34
C SER A 303 -12.36 5.38 18.73
N ASP A 304 -12.32 5.93 19.95
CA ASP A 304 -13.29 6.93 20.40
C ASP A 304 -12.96 8.32 19.82
N ASP A 305 -11.75 8.52 19.26
CA ASP A 305 -11.38 9.71 18.51
C ASP A 305 -11.84 9.60 17.05
N HIS A 306 -12.84 10.41 16.69
CA HIS A 306 -13.43 10.42 15.35
C HIS A 306 -12.69 11.34 14.36
N ILE A 307 -11.65 12.06 14.78
CA ILE A 307 -10.84 12.90 13.90
C ILE A 307 -9.71 12.06 13.30
N GLY A 308 -8.99 11.30 14.13
CA GLY A 308 -7.96 10.37 13.67
C GLY A 308 -6.77 10.28 14.60
N ILE A 309 -6.35 9.04 14.86
CA ILE A 309 -5.12 8.68 15.55
C ILE A 309 -4.43 7.59 14.73
N ASN A 310 -3.13 7.75 14.51
CA ASN A 310 -2.29 6.74 13.91
C ASN A 310 -1.59 5.90 14.98
N SER A 311 -1.21 4.69 14.60
CA SER A 311 -0.05 4.03 15.18
C SER A 311 1.09 4.01 14.16
N TRP A 312 2.33 3.97 14.64
CA TRP A 312 3.48 3.76 13.77
C TRP A 312 4.59 2.92 14.42
N ILE A 313 5.43 2.35 13.55
CA ILE A 313 6.58 1.52 13.90
C ILE A 313 7.81 2.23 13.34
N THR A 314 8.83 2.43 14.16
CA THR A 314 10.18 2.85 13.72
C THR A 314 11.11 1.65 13.76
N ARG A 315 12.00 1.52 12.79
CA ARG A 315 12.94 0.38 12.70
C ARG A 315 14.42 0.76 12.83
N SER A 316 14.71 2.05 12.97
CA SER A 316 16.05 2.56 13.30
C SER A 316 15.98 3.73 14.29
N GLU A 317 17.04 3.90 15.07
CA GLU A 317 17.19 5.00 16.02
C GLU A 317 17.20 6.37 15.32
N TYR A 318 17.70 6.42 14.08
CA TYR A 318 17.69 7.64 13.28
C TYR A 318 16.27 8.18 13.08
N TRP A 319 15.35 7.34 12.63
CA TRP A 319 13.96 7.78 12.38
C TRP A 319 13.17 7.98 13.66
N GLU A 320 13.44 7.15 14.67
CA GLU A 320 12.91 7.33 16.03
C GLU A 320 13.28 8.72 16.59
N GLY A 321 14.55 9.09 16.49
CA GLY A 321 15.03 10.41 16.93
C GLY A 321 14.44 11.58 16.16
N LEU A 322 14.19 11.41 14.86
CA LEU A 322 13.53 12.46 14.05
C LEU A 322 12.05 12.64 14.41
N LEU A 323 11.34 11.56 14.71
CA LEU A 323 9.94 11.63 15.17
C LEU A 323 9.84 12.29 16.56
N LYS A 324 10.75 11.95 17.49
CA LYS A 324 10.83 12.63 18.80
C LYS A 324 11.06 14.13 18.64
N LYS A 325 12.00 14.53 17.79
CA LYS A 325 12.21 15.95 17.45
C LYS A 325 10.99 16.62 16.83
N ALA A 326 10.28 15.92 15.94
CA ALA A 326 9.03 16.46 15.37
C ALA A 326 7.95 16.66 16.45
N ALA A 327 7.90 15.79 17.47
CA ALA A 327 7.01 15.96 18.61
C ALA A 327 7.44 17.15 19.49
N ASP A 328 8.74 17.25 19.81
CA ASP A 328 9.31 18.36 20.59
C ASP A 328 9.12 19.72 19.91
N ASP A 329 9.23 19.75 18.58
CA ASP A 329 9.01 20.94 17.74
C ASP A 329 7.51 21.27 17.55
N GLY A 330 6.59 20.48 18.13
CA GLY A 330 5.15 20.74 18.09
C GLY A 330 4.46 20.40 16.76
N TYR A 331 5.03 19.53 15.94
CA TYR A 331 4.40 19.08 14.69
C TYR A 331 3.41 17.93 14.93
N ILE A 332 3.69 17.07 15.90
CA ILE A 332 2.93 15.85 16.17
C ILE A 332 2.74 15.65 17.67
N LYS A 333 1.62 15.02 18.03
CA LYS A 333 1.47 14.36 19.33
C LYS A 333 2.04 12.94 19.22
N MET A 334 2.82 12.52 20.19
CA MET A 334 3.48 11.21 20.22
C MET A 334 3.41 10.60 21.62
N GLU A 335 2.93 9.37 21.69
CA GLU A 335 2.82 8.56 22.90
C GLU A 335 3.36 7.16 22.59
N GLU A 336 3.99 6.53 23.58
CA GLU A 336 4.49 5.15 23.47
C GLU A 336 3.32 4.16 23.34
N LEU A 337 3.53 3.08 22.59
CA LEU A 337 2.55 2.01 22.36
C LEU A 337 3.21 0.66 22.59
N ASP A 338 2.49 -0.31 23.15
CA ASP A 338 3.00 -1.67 23.27
C ASP A 338 2.63 -2.56 22.06
N ALA A 339 3.42 -3.61 21.85
CA ALA A 339 3.24 -4.53 20.72
C ALA A 339 1.90 -5.28 20.74
N HIS A 340 1.38 -5.60 21.93
CA HIS A 340 0.11 -6.31 22.06
C HIS A 340 -1.05 -5.41 21.60
N THR A 341 -1.12 -4.18 22.10
CA THR A 341 -2.14 -3.21 21.69
C THR A 341 -2.09 -2.91 20.18
N LEU A 342 -0.89 -2.73 19.62
CA LEU A 342 -0.72 -2.53 18.18
C LEU A 342 -1.28 -3.72 17.38
N ASN A 343 -0.88 -4.94 17.72
CA ASN A 343 -1.36 -6.15 17.04
C ASN A 343 -2.87 -6.37 17.20
N GLU A 344 -3.42 -6.12 18.38
CA GLU A 344 -4.85 -6.22 18.64
C GLU A 344 -5.67 -5.22 17.82
N SER A 345 -5.15 -4.01 17.60
CA SER A 345 -5.80 -3.00 16.74
C SER A 345 -5.93 -3.45 15.28
N GLN A 346 -5.05 -4.34 14.80
CA GLN A 346 -5.03 -4.82 13.41
C GLN A 346 -5.57 -6.25 13.22
N LYS A 347 -5.94 -6.95 14.31
CA LYS A 347 -6.20 -8.40 14.33
C LYS A 347 -7.20 -8.90 13.27
N VAL A 348 -8.23 -8.11 12.99
CA VAL A 348 -9.30 -8.47 12.04
C VAL A 348 -8.76 -8.67 10.63
N MET A 349 -7.69 -7.95 10.26
CA MET A 349 -7.07 -8.04 8.94
C MET A 349 -5.74 -8.79 8.97
N LEU A 350 -4.94 -8.61 10.03
CA LEU A 350 -3.62 -9.20 10.20
C LEU A 350 -3.68 -10.74 10.26
N TYR A 351 -4.49 -11.31 11.15
CA TYR A 351 -4.48 -12.77 11.35
C TYR A 351 -5.03 -13.54 10.14
N PRO A 352 -6.16 -13.14 9.52
CA PRO A 352 -6.62 -13.80 8.30
C PRO A 352 -5.62 -13.71 7.15
N LYS A 353 -4.84 -12.62 7.06
CA LYS A 353 -3.78 -12.47 6.06
C LYS A 353 -2.66 -13.48 6.30
N LYS A 354 -2.16 -13.63 7.51
CA LYS A 354 -1.06 -14.57 7.82
C LYS A 354 -1.49 -16.03 7.68
N ARG A 355 -2.63 -16.42 8.25
CA ARG A 355 -3.10 -17.82 8.29
C ARG A 355 -3.51 -18.39 6.93
N LYS A 356 -4.08 -17.56 6.03
CA LYS A 356 -4.65 -18.05 4.76
C LYS A 356 -3.63 -18.21 3.64
N VAL A 357 -2.47 -17.55 3.74
CA VAL A 357 -1.47 -17.56 2.66
C VAL A 357 -1.02 -18.99 2.33
N ALA A 358 -0.78 -19.83 3.34
CA ALA A 358 -0.38 -21.22 3.10
C ALA A 358 -1.45 -22.03 2.33
N ALA A 359 -2.73 -21.87 2.68
CA ALA A 359 -3.85 -22.50 1.95
C ALA A 359 -3.87 -22.07 0.48
N ILE A 360 -3.71 -20.78 0.20
CA ILE A 360 -3.75 -20.24 -1.16
C ILE A 360 -2.56 -20.74 -1.98
N ILE A 361 -1.35 -20.68 -1.41
CA ILE A 361 -0.13 -21.19 -2.04
C ILE A 361 -0.27 -22.69 -2.34
N TRP A 362 -0.83 -23.46 -1.42
CA TRP A 362 -1.08 -24.89 -1.63
C TRP A 362 -2.05 -25.14 -2.80
N LEU A 363 -3.18 -24.43 -2.84
CA LEU A 363 -4.14 -24.52 -3.95
C LEU A 363 -3.51 -24.10 -5.29
N ASP A 364 -2.72 -23.04 -5.32
CA ASP A 364 -2.04 -22.59 -6.53
C ASP A 364 -1.03 -23.62 -7.05
N ARG A 365 -0.28 -24.27 -6.15
CA ARG A 365 0.63 -25.37 -6.52
C ARG A 365 -0.13 -26.57 -7.09
N LEU A 366 -1.27 -26.94 -6.52
CA LEU A 366 -2.13 -27.99 -7.07
C LEU A 366 -2.65 -27.65 -8.48
N MET A 367 -2.89 -26.37 -8.76
CA MET A 367 -3.25 -25.88 -10.09
C MET A 367 -2.03 -25.69 -11.03
N GLY A 368 -0.83 -26.13 -10.64
CA GLY A 368 0.38 -26.00 -11.45
C GLY A 368 0.95 -24.58 -11.55
N ARG A 369 0.48 -23.63 -10.74
CA ARG A 369 0.99 -22.25 -10.73
C ARG A 369 2.28 -22.16 -9.95
N LYS A 370 3.19 -21.30 -10.42
CA LYS A 370 4.33 -20.82 -9.63
C LYS A 370 3.78 -19.97 -8.47
N THR A 371 4.40 -20.13 -7.30
CA THR A 371 4.02 -19.43 -6.07
C THR A 371 5.18 -18.54 -5.59
N PRO A 372 4.91 -17.47 -4.83
CA PRO A 372 5.98 -16.63 -4.31
C PRO A 372 6.82 -17.41 -3.31
N VAL A 373 8.12 -17.15 -3.32
CA VAL A 373 9.08 -17.76 -2.39
C VAL A 373 9.34 -16.81 -1.22
N TYR A 374 9.19 -17.32 0.00
CA TYR A 374 9.44 -16.57 1.23
C TYR A 374 10.39 -17.36 2.13
N ASP A 375 11.18 -16.65 2.92
CA ASP A 375 12.08 -17.19 3.95
C ASP A 375 11.41 -17.27 5.35
N LYS A 376 10.08 -17.17 5.39
CA LYS A 376 9.27 -17.37 6.59
C LYS A 376 8.50 -18.68 6.50
N GLU A 377 8.48 -19.41 7.60
CA GLU A 377 7.54 -20.51 7.76
C GLU A 377 6.11 -19.96 7.80
N LEU A 378 5.19 -20.64 7.11
CA LEU A 378 3.80 -20.23 7.01
C LEU A 378 2.94 -21.15 7.88
N ASP A 379 1.96 -20.57 8.57
CA ASP A 379 1.02 -21.32 9.40
C ASP A 379 0.35 -22.44 8.59
N LYS A 380 0.22 -23.62 9.20
CA LYS A 380 -0.52 -24.72 8.59
C LYS A 380 -2.00 -24.34 8.45
N PRO A 381 -2.60 -24.47 7.25
CA PRO A 381 -3.98 -24.03 7.05
C PRO A 381 -4.97 -24.95 7.75
N THR A 382 -6.01 -24.36 8.36
CA THR A 382 -7.14 -25.11 8.91
C THR A 382 -8.23 -25.34 7.85
N ILE A 383 -9.18 -26.25 8.10
CA ILE A 383 -10.36 -26.46 7.23
C ILE A 383 -11.16 -25.15 7.08
N LYS A 384 -11.28 -24.37 8.16
CA LYS A 384 -11.96 -23.06 8.15
C LYS A 384 -11.25 -22.07 7.22
N ASP A 385 -9.92 -22.10 7.18
CA ASP A 385 -9.15 -21.25 6.27
C ASP A 385 -9.38 -21.67 4.81
N LEU A 386 -9.38 -22.96 4.49
CA LEU A 386 -9.69 -23.47 3.15
C LEU A 386 -11.08 -23.05 2.68
N VAL A 387 -12.11 -23.24 3.51
CA VAL A 387 -13.49 -22.78 3.20
C VAL A 387 -13.52 -21.27 2.98
N SER A 388 -12.84 -20.49 3.84
CA SER A 388 -12.79 -19.05 3.66
C SER A 388 -12.07 -18.63 2.37
N VAL A 389 -11.06 -19.37 1.93
CA VAL A 389 -10.34 -19.12 0.68
C VAL A 389 -11.25 -19.42 -0.52
N LEU A 390 -12.01 -20.52 -0.49
CA LEU A 390 -13.01 -20.82 -1.52
C LEU A 390 -14.08 -19.73 -1.64
N ILE A 391 -14.62 -19.27 -0.51
CA ILE A 391 -15.57 -18.12 -0.49
C ILE A 391 -14.91 -16.87 -1.08
N CYS A 392 -13.64 -16.62 -0.74
CA CYS A 392 -12.90 -15.49 -1.29
C CYS A 392 -12.77 -15.59 -2.82
N HIS A 393 -12.45 -16.78 -3.36
CA HIS A 393 -12.36 -17.01 -4.80
C HIS A 393 -13.71 -16.83 -5.50
N ALA A 394 -14.81 -17.33 -4.91
CA ALA A 394 -16.16 -17.14 -5.44
C ALA A 394 -16.54 -15.65 -5.48
N GLN A 395 -16.29 -14.90 -4.40
CA GLN A 395 -16.51 -13.45 -4.37
C GLN A 395 -15.68 -12.75 -5.46
N ARG A 396 -14.40 -13.09 -5.59
CA ARG A 396 -13.51 -12.52 -6.62
C ARG A 396 -13.98 -12.81 -8.04
N PHE A 397 -14.59 -13.97 -8.27
CA PHE A 397 -15.21 -14.29 -9.54
C PHE A 397 -16.31 -13.28 -9.88
N PHE A 398 -17.26 -13.02 -8.97
CA PHE A 398 -18.31 -12.02 -9.21
C PHE A 398 -17.75 -10.61 -9.45
N GLY A 399 -16.77 -10.17 -8.65
CA GLY A 399 -16.19 -8.84 -8.82
C GLY A 399 -15.41 -8.64 -10.14
N ARG A 400 -14.84 -9.72 -10.71
CA ARG A 400 -14.14 -9.68 -12.00
C ARG A 400 -15.08 -9.62 -13.21
N HIS A 401 -16.34 -10.03 -13.07
CA HIS A 401 -17.29 -10.10 -14.18
C HIS A 401 -18.37 -9.02 -14.02
N LYS A 402 -18.20 -7.87 -14.69
CA LYS A 402 -19.12 -6.73 -14.63
C LYS A 402 -20.61 -7.11 -14.79
N PRO A 403 -21.00 -8.04 -15.70
CA PRO A 403 -22.39 -8.46 -15.83
C PRO A 403 -22.99 -9.15 -14.60
N LEU A 404 -22.16 -9.63 -13.66
CA LEU A 404 -22.59 -10.33 -12.44
C LEU A 404 -22.63 -9.42 -11.21
N TRP A 405 -22.36 -8.12 -11.34
CA TRP A 405 -22.36 -7.21 -10.19
C TRP A 405 -23.71 -7.06 -9.48
N TRP A 406 -24.84 -7.37 -10.15
CA TRP A 406 -26.16 -7.43 -9.50
C TRP A 406 -26.21 -8.48 -8.37
N VAL A 407 -25.37 -9.51 -8.42
CA VAL A 407 -25.23 -10.50 -7.33
C VAL A 407 -24.62 -9.85 -6.09
N ILE A 408 -23.68 -8.90 -6.28
CA ILE A 408 -23.06 -8.17 -5.18
C ILE A 408 -24.12 -7.30 -4.49
N GLU A 409 -24.95 -6.59 -5.27
CA GLU A 409 -26.09 -5.81 -4.75
C GLU A 409 -27.05 -6.69 -3.96
N MET A 410 -27.49 -7.82 -4.53
CA MET A 410 -28.44 -8.72 -3.87
C MET A 410 -27.94 -9.28 -2.53
N ILE A 411 -26.65 -9.58 -2.42
CA ILE A 411 -26.05 -10.08 -1.18
C ILE A 411 -26.01 -8.99 -0.11
N ASN A 412 -25.84 -7.73 -0.51
CA ASN A 412 -25.70 -6.60 0.39
C ASN A 412 -27.03 -5.95 0.79
N ILE A 413 -28.11 -6.11 0.01
CA ILE A 413 -29.47 -5.63 0.36
C ILE A 413 -30.08 -6.36 1.58
N LYS A 414 -29.52 -7.51 1.98
CA LYS A 414 -30.06 -8.36 3.09
C LYS A 414 -29.35 -8.18 4.44
N LYS A 415 -28.58 -7.12 4.63
CA LYS A 415 -27.93 -6.76 5.90
C LYS A 415 -28.09 -5.29 6.16
#